data_AF-A0AB32TED8-F1
#
_entry.id   AF-A0AB32TED8-F1
#
_cell.length_a   1.000
_cell.length_b   1.000
_cell.length_c   1.000
_cell.angle_alpha   90.00
_cell.angle_beta   90.00
_cell.angle_gamma   90.00
#
_symmetry.space_group_name_H-M   'P 1'
#
loop_
_entity.id
_entity.type
_entity.pdbx_description
1 polymer ?
#
loop_
_entity_poly.entity_id
_entity_poly.type
_entity_poly.pdbx_seq_one_letter_code
_entity_poly.pdbx_strand_id
1 'polypeptide(L)'
;MNFSLPYTISDSTNITEINITTVCSLNETRYQCKCEGLFVWPNDTCHAYDACDVITNGSCTCINGLPADGQFCQVLLSDYVIDIDMKFFDLLLVDYLRNIVRNISLPLTLSSSTNITDIDMNTVCGLNGTEYECKCEVDHVWPSNTCKAFQVCDSIVGSTCGCIQALPSEGSLCQRGEKSH
;
A
#
# COMPACT_ATOMS: atom_id res chain seq x y z
N MET A 1 -31.17 7.13 13.52
CA MET A 1 -31.14 8.54 13.10
C MET A 1 -30.58 8.55 11.69
N ASN A 2 -31.30 9.10 10.71
CA ASN A 2 -30.83 9.13 9.33
C ASN A 2 -30.30 10.55 9.05
N PHE A 3 -28.98 10.69 8.96
CA PHE A 3 -28.35 11.94 8.56
C PHE A 3 -28.09 11.89 7.06
N SER A 4 -28.56 12.90 6.33
CA SER A 4 -28.16 13.13 4.94
C SER A 4 -26.87 13.95 4.92
N LEU A 5 -25.84 13.44 4.26
CA LEU A 5 -24.58 14.14 4.02
C LEU A 5 -24.65 14.90 2.67
N PRO A 6 -24.04 16.10 2.56
CA PRO A 6 -23.36 16.83 3.64
C PRO A 6 -24.34 17.47 4.65
N TYR A 7 -23.96 17.51 5.93
CA TYR A 7 -24.74 18.17 6.99
C TYR A 7 -24.04 19.48 7.41
N THR A 8 -24.69 20.61 7.20
CA THR A 8 -24.14 21.94 7.53
C THR A 8 -24.32 22.25 9.01
N ILE A 9 -23.22 22.42 9.75
CA ILE A 9 -23.24 22.83 11.17
C ILE A 9 -23.32 24.37 11.28
N SER A 10 -22.68 25.09 10.36
CA SER A 10 -22.66 26.55 10.29
C SER A 10 -22.37 27.02 8.86
N ASP A 11 -22.48 28.32 8.60
CA ASP A 11 -22.28 28.93 7.28
C ASP A 11 -20.95 28.55 6.59
N SER A 12 -19.95 28.10 7.36
CA SER A 12 -18.62 27.72 6.87
C SER A 12 -18.24 26.25 7.08
N THR A 13 -19.09 25.44 7.74
CA THR A 13 -18.70 24.10 8.19
C THR A 13 -19.71 23.05 7.76
N ASN A 14 -19.28 22.15 6.88
CA ASN A 14 -20.05 21.01 6.41
C ASN A 14 -19.41 19.71 6.91
N ILE A 15 -20.21 18.84 7.52
CA ILE A 15 -19.86 17.44 7.73
C ILE A 15 -20.07 16.73 6.41
N THR A 16 -19.00 16.23 5.80
CA THR A 16 -19.06 15.47 4.53
C THR A 16 -19.10 13.96 4.75
N GLU A 17 -18.70 13.50 5.94
CA GLU A 17 -18.57 12.08 6.27
C GLU A 17 -18.77 11.88 7.78
N ILE A 18 -19.42 10.77 8.16
CA ILE A 18 -19.58 10.34 9.55
C ILE A 18 -19.27 8.84 9.60
N ASN A 19 -18.21 8.47 10.32
CA ASN A 19 -17.81 7.08 10.48
C ASN A 19 -17.94 6.66 11.95
N ILE A 20 -18.56 5.51 12.18
CA ILE A 20 -18.55 4.86 13.48
C ILE A 20 -17.22 4.12 13.59
N THR A 21 -16.35 4.56 14.50
CA THR A 21 -15.00 3.96 14.66
C THR A 21 -15.00 2.87 15.72
N THR A 22 -15.89 2.98 16.72
CA THR A 22 -15.89 2.15 17.93
C THR A 22 -17.32 1.92 18.40
N VAL A 23 -17.64 0.67 18.71
CA VAL A 23 -18.93 0.25 19.27
C VAL A 23 -18.67 -0.45 20.60
N CYS A 24 -19.24 0.09 21.67
CA CYS A 24 -19.16 -0.49 23.01
C CYS A 24 -20.50 -1.06 23.42
N SER A 25 -20.53 -2.31 23.88
CA SER A 25 -21.72 -2.96 24.42
C SER A 25 -21.42 -3.64 25.76
N LEU A 26 -22.43 -3.73 26.62
CA LEU A 26 -22.33 -4.47 27.87
C LEU A 26 -22.54 -5.96 27.58
N ASN A 27 -21.53 -6.79 27.82
CA ASN A 27 -21.62 -8.24 27.71
C ASN A 27 -21.63 -8.86 29.11
N GLU A 28 -22.82 -9.28 29.55
CA GLU A 28 -23.15 -9.80 30.89
C GLU A 28 -22.86 -8.82 32.04
N THR A 29 -21.58 -8.59 32.33
CA THR A 29 -21.10 -7.79 33.47
C THR A 29 -19.95 -6.84 33.12
N ARG A 30 -19.33 -6.99 31.95
CA ARG A 30 -18.20 -6.16 31.50
C ARG A 30 -18.54 -5.48 30.18
N TYR A 31 -18.10 -4.24 30.03
CA TYR A 31 -18.16 -3.58 28.74
C TYR A 31 -17.14 -4.20 27.80
N GLN A 32 -17.53 -4.36 26.54
CA GLN A 32 -16.67 -4.79 25.45
C GLN A 32 -16.77 -3.74 24.34
N CYS A 33 -15.63 -3.19 23.94
CA CYS A 33 -15.54 -2.20 22.87
C CYS A 33 -14.82 -2.79 21.66
N LYS A 34 -15.50 -2.79 20.52
CA LYS A 34 -14.99 -3.27 19.24
C LYS A 34 -14.77 -2.12 18.27
N CYS A 35 -13.68 -2.18 17.53
CA CYS A 35 -13.43 -1.30 16.42
C CYS A 35 -14.20 -1.78 15.19
N GLU A 36 -14.79 -0.84 14.45
CA GLU A 36 -15.48 -1.13 13.21
C GLU A 36 -14.50 -1.09 12.03
N GLY A 37 -14.74 -1.88 10.99
CA GLY A 37 -13.99 -1.80 9.72
C GLY A 37 -12.46 -1.96 9.84
N LEU A 38 -11.71 -0.98 9.33
CA LEU A 38 -10.24 -0.93 9.32
C LEU A 38 -9.65 -0.20 10.53
N PHE A 39 -10.45 0.05 11.56
CA PHE A 39 -9.97 0.70 12.76
C PHE A 39 -9.46 -0.34 13.76
N VAL A 40 -8.41 0.01 14.51
CA VAL A 40 -7.79 -0.86 15.52
C VAL A 40 -7.44 -0.07 16.78
N TRP A 41 -7.38 -0.78 17.90
CA TRP A 41 -6.78 -0.27 19.12
C TRP A 41 -5.25 -0.40 19.04
N PRO A 42 -4.50 0.63 19.48
CA PRO A 42 -3.05 0.54 19.55
C PRO A 42 -2.61 -0.46 20.61
N ASN A 43 -1.39 -1.00 20.46
CA ASN A 43 -0.85 -2.06 21.33
C ASN A 43 -1.03 -1.79 22.82
N ASP A 44 -0.72 -0.56 23.24
CA ASP A 44 -0.78 -0.17 24.66
C ASP A 44 -2.21 -0.23 25.20
N THR A 45 -3.21 0.17 24.40
CA THR A 45 -4.62 0.09 24.77
C THR A 45 -5.09 -1.37 24.83
N CYS A 46 -4.66 -2.19 23.87
CA CYS A 46 -4.95 -3.63 23.86
C CYS A 46 -4.46 -4.33 25.13
N HIS A 47 -3.28 -3.94 25.62
CA HIS A 47 -2.72 -4.47 26.86
C HIS A 47 -3.36 -3.85 28.11
N ALA A 48 -3.69 -2.56 28.10
CA ALA A 48 -4.27 -1.87 29.25
C ALA A 48 -5.68 -2.37 29.61
N TYR A 49 -6.48 -2.77 28.62
CA TYR A 49 -7.88 -3.16 28.81
C TYR A 49 -8.15 -4.66 28.64
N ASP A 50 -7.11 -5.47 28.46
CA ASP A 50 -7.17 -6.86 27.99
C ASP A 50 -7.92 -6.99 26.65
N ALA A 51 -7.19 -7.30 25.59
CA ALA A 51 -7.81 -7.59 24.29
C ALA A 51 -8.79 -8.77 24.39
N CYS A 52 -9.97 -8.65 23.76
CA CYS A 52 -10.94 -9.76 23.62
C CYS A 52 -10.73 -10.59 22.35
N ASP A 53 -9.78 -10.18 21.51
CA ASP A 53 -9.32 -10.87 20.32
C ASP A 53 -7.79 -11.00 20.33
N VAL A 54 -7.26 -11.62 19.28
CA VAL A 54 -5.81 -11.85 19.16
C VAL A 54 -5.13 -10.55 18.74
N ILE A 55 -4.11 -10.15 19.50
CA ILE A 55 -3.24 -9.03 19.11
C ILE A 55 -2.41 -9.44 17.89
N THR A 56 -2.58 -8.72 16.78
CA THR A 56 -1.88 -8.96 15.52
C THR A 56 -1.14 -7.68 15.11
N ASN A 57 0.16 -7.80 14.77
CA ASN A 57 1.02 -6.67 14.42
C ASN A 57 0.97 -5.50 15.44
N GLY A 58 0.89 -5.81 16.74
CA GLY A 58 0.83 -4.79 17.79
C GLY A 58 -0.49 -4.02 17.84
N SER A 59 -1.58 -4.61 17.35
CA SER A 59 -2.91 -3.99 17.39
C SER A 59 -3.99 -5.05 17.65
N CYS A 60 -5.16 -4.61 18.13
CA CYS A 60 -6.31 -5.49 18.36
C CYS A 60 -7.60 -4.80 17.94
N THR A 61 -8.63 -5.56 17.59
CA THR A 61 -9.94 -5.02 17.18
C THR A 61 -10.92 -4.94 18.35
N CYS A 62 -10.60 -5.53 19.50
CA CYS A 62 -11.52 -5.66 20.62
C CYS A 62 -10.81 -5.47 21.96
N ILE A 63 -11.37 -4.64 22.85
CA ILE A 63 -10.91 -4.50 24.24
C ILE A 63 -12.03 -4.78 25.25
N ASN A 64 -11.66 -5.29 26.41
CA ASN A 64 -12.58 -5.55 27.51
C ASN A 64 -12.63 -4.35 28.47
N GLY A 65 -13.34 -3.31 28.11
CA GLY A 65 -13.62 -2.20 29.01
C GLY A 65 -14.06 -0.97 28.24
N LEU A 66 -14.40 0.08 28.98
CA LEU A 66 -14.59 1.40 28.40
C LEU A 66 -13.24 2.11 28.36
N PRO A 67 -12.76 2.52 27.17
CA PRO A 67 -11.54 3.32 27.06
C PRO A 67 -11.73 4.65 27.79
N ALA A 68 -10.63 5.27 28.21
CA ALA A 68 -10.68 6.60 28.80
C ALA A 68 -11.23 7.63 27.80
N ASP A 69 -11.84 8.72 28.31
CA ASP A 69 -12.40 9.77 27.46
C ASP A 69 -11.37 10.28 26.44
N GLY A 70 -11.74 10.25 25.16
CA GLY A 70 -10.90 10.67 24.04
C GLY A 70 -10.05 9.56 23.41
N GLN A 71 -10.04 8.33 23.95
CA GLN A 71 -9.46 7.18 23.27
C GLN A 71 -10.50 6.51 22.37
N PHE A 72 -10.19 6.45 21.08
CA PHE A 72 -11.01 5.81 20.05
C PHE A 72 -10.12 4.92 19.18
N CYS A 73 -10.74 3.98 18.47
CA CYS A 73 -10.02 3.16 17.50
C CYS A 73 -9.39 4.05 16.43
N GLN A 74 -8.16 3.75 16.07
CA GLN A 74 -7.38 4.49 15.08
C GLN A 74 -7.41 3.74 13.76
N VAL A 75 -7.31 4.46 12.64
CA VAL A 75 -7.20 3.79 11.32
C VAL A 75 -5.93 2.96 11.30
N LEU A 76 -6.02 1.70 10.89
CA LEU A 76 -4.86 0.87 10.65
C LEU A 76 -4.05 1.47 9.49
N LEU A 77 -2.94 2.15 9.81
CA LEU A 77 -1.95 2.57 8.83
C LEU A 77 -1.31 1.31 8.25
N SER A 78 -1.58 1.05 6.99
CA SER A 78 -0.96 -0.04 6.24
C SER A 78 -0.26 0.57 5.03
N ASP A 79 1.01 0.22 4.87
CA ASP A 79 1.73 0.51 3.64
C ASP A 79 1.32 -0.54 2.60
N TYR A 80 0.92 -0.06 1.44
CA TYR A 80 0.56 -0.91 0.30
C TYR A 80 1.47 -0.57 -0.87
N VAL A 81 1.95 -1.59 -1.55
CA VAL A 81 2.63 -1.47 -2.84
C VAL A 81 1.64 -1.91 -3.91
N ILE A 82 1.46 -1.09 -4.93
CA ILE A 82 0.58 -1.37 -6.07
C ILE A 82 1.45 -1.36 -7.31
N ASP A 83 1.52 -2.51 -7.99
CA ASP A 83 2.18 -2.63 -9.28
C ASP A 83 1.15 -2.43 -10.41
N ILE A 84 1.51 -1.63 -11.42
CA ILE A 84 0.64 -1.30 -12.55
C ILE A 84 1.38 -1.58 -13.85
N ASP A 85 0.86 -2.54 -14.62
CA ASP A 85 1.37 -2.84 -15.95
C ASP A 85 0.70 -1.96 -17.01
N MET A 86 1.50 -1.18 -17.72
CA MET A 86 1.04 -0.29 -18.79
C MET A 86 1.59 -0.72 -20.14
N LYS A 87 0.72 -0.80 -21.15
CA LYS A 87 1.10 -1.16 -22.53
C LYS A 87 0.97 0.05 -23.44
N PHE A 88 2.07 0.42 -24.08
CA PHE A 88 2.13 1.52 -25.06
C PHE A 88 2.44 0.99 -26.45
N PHE A 89 1.94 1.67 -27.47
CA PHE A 89 2.29 1.40 -28.87
C PHE A 89 3.59 2.10 -29.29
N ASP A 90 3.98 3.17 -28.58
CA ASP A 90 5.11 4.03 -28.91
C ASP A 90 6.04 4.17 -27.71
N LEU A 91 7.34 3.98 -27.94
CA LEU A 91 8.40 4.15 -26.95
C LEU A 91 8.50 5.60 -26.45
N LEU A 92 8.08 6.59 -27.25
CA LEU A 92 8.05 7.99 -26.84
C LEU A 92 7.16 8.22 -25.60
N LEU A 93 6.10 7.42 -25.43
CA LEU A 93 5.21 7.52 -24.26
C LEU A 93 5.88 7.00 -22.98
N VAL A 94 6.79 6.02 -23.11
CA VAL A 94 7.56 5.48 -21.98
C VAL A 94 8.50 6.55 -21.43
N ASP A 95 9.22 7.26 -22.30
CA ASP A 95 10.12 8.35 -21.88
C ASP A 95 9.35 9.53 -21.27
N TYR A 96 8.17 9.84 -21.81
CA TYR A 96 7.29 10.85 -21.24
C TYR A 96 6.84 10.47 -19.82
N LEU A 97 6.44 9.22 -19.60
CA LEU A 97 6.06 8.72 -18.27
C LEU A 97 7.23 8.69 -17.31
N ARG A 98 8.42 8.26 -17.76
CA ARG A 98 9.64 8.31 -16.95
C ARG A 98 9.94 9.73 -16.48
N ASN A 99 9.70 10.73 -17.33
CA ASN A 99 9.83 12.13 -16.95
C ASN A 99 8.74 12.61 -15.97
N ILE A 100 7.51 12.13 -16.10
CA ILE A 100 6.44 12.42 -15.11
C ILE A 100 6.81 11.85 -13.75
N VAL A 101 7.15 10.56 -13.68
CA VAL A 101 7.46 9.86 -12.43
C VAL A 101 8.63 10.52 -11.71
N ARG A 102 9.68 10.93 -12.43
CA ARG A 102 10.84 11.63 -11.83
C ARG A 102 10.54 13.03 -11.30
N ASN A 103 9.54 13.72 -11.85
CA ASN A 103 9.24 15.11 -11.52
C ASN A 103 8.02 15.25 -10.59
N ILE A 104 7.35 14.15 -10.25
CA ILE A 104 6.20 14.19 -9.36
C ILE A 104 6.64 14.51 -7.93
N SER A 105 5.95 15.43 -7.28
CA SER A 105 6.27 15.80 -5.89
C SER A 105 5.47 14.91 -4.94
N LEU A 106 6.18 14.11 -4.14
CA LEU A 106 5.60 13.20 -3.15
C LEU A 106 5.77 13.76 -1.72
N PRO A 107 4.84 13.47 -0.79
CA PRO A 107 3.69 12.58 -0.96
C PRO A 107 2.50 13.21 -1.69
N LEU A 108 1.68 12.39 -2.37
CA LEU A 108 0.42 12.79 -2.98
C LEU A 108 -0.78 12.29 -2.17
N THR A 109 -1.64 13.19 -1.73
CA THR A 109 -2.86 12.85 -0.97
C THR A 109 -4.00 12.51 -1.93
N LEU A 110 -4.44 11.24 -1.96
CA LEU A 110 -5.65 10.85 -2.72
C LEU A 110 -6.94 11.09 -1.93
N SER A 111 -6.86 10.94 -0.60
CA SER A 111 -7.99 11.04 0.31
C SER A 111 -7.51 11.51 1.68
N SER A 112 -8.42 11.76 2.61
CA SER A 112 -8.10 12.13 3.99
C SER A 112 -7.21 11.13 4.74
N SER A 113 -7.14 9.88 4.27
CA SER A 113 -6.43 8.77 4.94
C SER A 113 -5.42 8.04 4.05
N THR A 114 -5.24 8.44 2.78
CA THR A 114 -4.37 7.75 1.84
C THR A 114 -3.41 8.72 1.16
N ASN A 115 -2.11 8.48 1.38
CA ASN A 115 -1.03 9.20 0.73
C ASN A 115 -0.21 8.22 -0.10
N ILE A 116 0.10 8.58 -1.34
CA ILE A 116 1.17 7.92 -2.09
C ILE A 116 2.49 8.53 -1.62
N THR A 117 3.37 7.69 -1.10
CA THR A 117 4.66 8.08 -0.54
C THR A 117 5.83 7.81 -1.50
N ASP A 118 5.67 6.85 -2.41
CA ASP A 118 6.66 6.48 -3.42
C ASP A 118 5.96 6.13 -4.74
N ILE A 119 6.57 6.50 -5.86
CA ILE A 119 6.15 6.13 -7.22
C ILE A 119 7.42 5.87 -8.01
N ASP A 120 7.52 4.69 -8.60
CA ASP A 120 8.66 4.35 -9.44
C ASP A 120 8.23 3.48 -10.62
N MET A 121 9.06 3.52 -11.67
CA MET A 121 8.99 2.57 -12.77
C MET A 121 10.03 1.49 -12.50
N ASN A 122 9.63 0.23 -12.48
CA ASN A 122 10.54 -0.88 -12.15
C ASN A 122 11.02 -1.66 -13.38
N THR A 123 10.21 -1.77 -14.44
CA THR A 123 10.44 -2.65 -15.59
C THR A 123 9.92 -2.01 -16.87
N VAL A 124 10.73 -2.07 -17.92
CA VAL A 124 10.36 -1.63 -19.27
C VAL A 124 10.57 -2.79 -20.24
N CYS A 125 9.49 -3.20 -20.90
CA CYS A 125 9.49 -4.25 -21.90
C CYS A 125 9.25 -3.66 -23.30
N GLY A 126 10.07 -4.06 -24.27
CA GLY A 126 9.92 -3.68 -25.67
C GLY A 126 10.16 -4.86 -26.60
N LEU A 127 9.57 -4.83 -27.80
CA LEU A 127 9.90 -5.80 -28.83
C LEU A 127 11.26 -5.46 -29.45
N ASN A 128 12.22 -6.39 -29.35
CA ASN A 128 13.50 -6.33 -30.04
C ASN A 128 13.53 -7.43 -31.11
N GLY A 129 13.14 -7.08 -32.33
CA GLY A 129 12.94 -8.04 -33.43
C GLY A 129 11.64 -8.82 -33.24
N THR A 130 11.74 -10.13 -32.99
CA THR A 130 10.59 -11.02 -32.77
C THR A 130 10.35 -11.38 -31.30
N GLU A 131 11.27 -10.98 -30.42
CA GLU A 131 11.27 -11.34 -29.01
C GLU A 131 11.05 -10.09 -28.15
N TYR A 132 10.44 -10.28 -26.98
CA TYR A 132 10.38 -9.23 -25.98
C TYR A 132 11.68 -9.16 -25.21
N GLU A 133 12.16 -7.95 -24.99
CA GLU A 133 13.29 -7.63 -24.13
C GLU A 133 12.77 -6.77 -22.99
N CYS A 134 12.84 -7.29 -21.76
CA CYS A 134 12.40 -6.62 -20.54
C CYS A 134 13.60 -6.25 -19.67
N LYS A 135 13.80 -4.94 -19.47
CA LYS A 135 14.88 -4.36 -18.68
C LYS A 135 14.35 -3.78 -17.38
N CYS A 136 15.08 -3.98 -16.30
CA CYS A 136 14.82 -3.27 -15.06
C CYS A 136 15.27 -1.83 -15.17
N GLU A 137 14.50 -0.93 -14.56
CA GLU A 137 14.93 0.45 -14.37
C GLU A 137 16.07 0.54 -13.34
N VAL A 138 16.62 1.74 -13.17
CA VAL A 138 17.70 2.00 -12.21
C VAL A 138 17.29 1.53 -10.82
N ASP A 139 18.23 0.94 -10.09
CA ASP A 139 18.05 0.38 -8.74
C ASP A 139 17.11 -0.81 -8.64
N HIS A 140 16.64 -1.36 -9.76
CA HIS A 140 15.80 -2.54 -9.81
C HIS A 140 16.55 -3.73 -10.45
N VAL A 141 16.22 -4.93 -9.99
CA VAL A 141 16.81 -6.17 -10.48
C VAL A 141 15.77 -7.28 -10.57
N TRP A 142 15.93 -8.15 -11.54
CA TRP A 142 15.18 -9.40 -11.60
C TRP A 142 15.70 -10.37 -10.54
N PRO A 143 14.81 -11.01 -9.76
CA PRO A 143 15.21 -11.98 -8.78
C PRO A 143 15.79 -13.25 -9.43
N SER A 144 16.59 -13.98 -8.66
CA SER A 144 17.38 -15.12 -9.16
C SER A 144 16.55 -16.21 -9.85
N ASN A 145 15.33 -16.46 -9.37
CA ASN A 145 14.40 -17.39 -10.00
C ASN A 145 14.00 -16.94 -11.41
N THR A 146 13.69 -15.66 -11.62
CA THR A 146 13.34 -15.10 -12.93
C THR A 146 14.53 -15.17 -13.89
N CYS A 147 15.73 -14.80 -13.42
CA CYS A 147 16.95 -14.86 -14.22
C CYS A 147 17.35 -16.28 -14.64
N LYS A 148 16.91 -17.31 -13.90
CA LYS A 148 17.11 -18.72 -14.27
C LYS A 148 16.01 -19.24 -15.19
N ALA A 149 14.82 -18.66 -15.11
CA ALA A 149 13.65 -19.09 -15.88
C ALA A 149 13.68 -18.60 -17.33
N PHE A 150 14.22 -17.39 -17.55
CA PHE A 150 14.27 -16.76 -18.87
C PHE A 150 15.70 -16.57 -19.36
N GLN A 151 15.87 -16.44 -20.68
CA GLN A 151 17.14 -16.08 -21.28
C GLN A 151 17.52 -14.66 -20.86
N VAL A 152 18.69 -14.48 -20.27
CA VAL A 152 19.19 -13.18 -19.79
C VAL A 152 19.86 -12.42 -20.94
N CYS A 153 19.61 -11.12 -21.07
CA CYS A 153 20.23 -10.25 -22.10
C CYS A 153 21.39 -9.39 -21.58
N ASP A 154 21.71 -9.49 -20.28
CA ASP A 154 22.83 -8.83 -19.64
C ASP A 154 23.66 -9.77 -18.74
N SER A 155 24.64 -9.21 -18.04
CA SER A 155 25.47 -9.99 -17.11
C SER A 155 24.73 -10.21 -15.79
N ILE A 156 24.79 -11.44 -15.27
CA ILE A 156 24.30 -11.76 -13.93
C ILE A 156 25.27 -11.17 -12.89
N VAL A 157 24.74 -10.41 -11.92
CA VAL A 157 25.49 -9.82 -10.81
C VAL A 157 24.90 -10.35 -9.49
N GLY A 158 25.71 -10.99 -8.65
CA GLY A 158 25.27 -11.44 -7.31
C GLY A 158 24.17 -12.53 -7.26
N SER A 159 23.70 -13.02 -8.41
CA SER A 159 22.55 -13.93 -8.65
C SER A 159 21.30 -13.26 -9.23
N THR A 160 21.33 -11.94 -9.43
CA THR A 160 20.27 -11.18 -10.08
C THR A 160 20.71 -10.75 -11.48
N CYS A 161 19.77 -10.33 -12.32
CA CYS A 161 20.02 -9.83 -13.67
C CYS A 161 19.20 -8.56 -13.90
N GLY A 162 19.64 -7.70 -14.80
CA GLY A 162 18.93 -6.47 -15.16
C GLY A 162 18.08 -6.62 -16.42
N CYS A 163 18.22 -7.72 -17.18
CA CYS A 163 17.58 -7.88 -18.47
C CYS A 163 17.18 -9.33 -18.76
N ILE A 164 15.96 -9.56 -19.22
CA ILE A 164 15.48 -10.87 -19.71
C ILE A 164 14.85 -10.74 -21.11
N GLN A 165 14.99 -11.78 -21.93
CA GLN A 165 14.41 -11.90 -23.27
C GLN A 165 13.09 -12.67 -23.22
N ALA A 166 12.13 -12.16 -22.46
CA ALA A 166 10.78 -12.68 -22.38
C ALA A 166 9.84 -11.59 -21.85
N LEU A 167 8.54 -11.72 -22.11
CA LEU A 167 7.51 -10.99 -21.40
C LEU A 167 7.00 -11.88 -20.26
N PRO A 168 7.36 -11.62 -18.99
CA PRO A 168 6.94 -12.46 -17.89
C PRO A 168 5.41 -12.46 -17.73
N SER A 169 4.85 -13.54 -17.21
CA SER A 169 3.45 -13.58 -16.83
C SER A 169 3.15 -12.58 -15.70
N GLU A 170 1.89 -12.16 -15.59
CA GLU A 170 1.36 -11.22 -14.58
C GLU A 170 1.98 -11.46 -13.19
N GLY A 171 2.63 -10.44 -12.64
CA GLY A 171 3.18 -10.41 -11.27
C GLY A 171 4.69 -10.66 -11.13
N SER A 172 5.39 -11.16 -12.15
CA SER A 172 6.87 -11.17 -12.13
C SER A 172 7.41 -9.84 -12.62
N LEU A 173 7.82 -8.98 -11.66
CA LEU A 173 8.41 -7.66 -11.91
C LEU A 173 9.81 -7.55 -11.33
N CYS A 174 10.57 -6.55 -11.78
CA CYS A 174 11.84 -6.21 -11.14
C CYS A 174 11.59 -5.70 -9.72
N GLN A 175 12.42 -6.16 -8.79
CA GLN A 175 12.38 -5.76 -7.39
C GLN A 175 13.45 -4.72 -7.11
N ARG A 176 13.22 -3.83 -6.15
CA ARG A 176 14.24 -2.88 -5.71
C ARG A 176 15.45 -3.68 -5.22
N GLY A 177 16.59 -3.49 -5.89
CA GLY A 177 17.84 -4.11 -5.49
C GLY A 177 18.21 -3.59 -4.11
N GLU A 178 18.60 -4.49 -3.20
CA GLU A 178 19.22 -4.09 -1.95
C GLU A 178 20.53 -3.38 -2.29
N LYS A 179 20.51 -2.05 -2.36
CA LYS A 179 21.73 -1.25 -2.21
C LYS A 179 22.21 -1.51 -0.80
N SER A 180 23.28 -2.29 -0.67
CA SER A 180 24.11 -2.25 0.52
C SER A 180 24.65 -0.83 0.68
N HIS A 181 23.96 -0.04 1.50
CA HIS A 181 24.55 1.12 2.15
C HIS A 181 25.22 0.70 3.45
#